data_AF-A0A950NPB4-F1
#
_entry.id   AF-A0A950NPB4-F1
#
_cell.length_a   1.000
_cell.length_b   1.000
_cell.length_c   1.000
_cell.angle_alpha   90.00
_cell.angle_beta   90.00
_cell.angle_gamma   90.00
#
_symmetry.space_group_name_H-M   'P 1'
#
loop_
_entity.id
_entity.type
_entity.pdbx_description
1 polymer ?
#
loop_
_entity_poly.entity_id
_entity_poly.type
_entity_poly.pdbx_seq_one_letter_code
_entity_poly.pdbx_strand_id
1 'polypeptide(L)'
;MGAIQRIDSSHSIWLFDSERMRFRRLPKGADPSSPSLEADWQPYFALDLDEVTGSFSVALNEDRTRLLRSWREAAPPPNFHDTTELNTAELRLDPAAE
;
A
#
# COMPACT_ATOMS: atom_id res chain seq x y z
N MET A 1 -18.19 -9.73 -12.62
CA MET A 1 -18.06 -8.76 -11.50
C MET A 1 -16.58 -8.73 -11.17
N GLY A 2 -15.87 -7.67 -11.54
CA GLY A 2 -14.42 -7.65 -11.42
C GLY A 2 -13.97 -7.52 -9.98
N ALA A 3 -13.15 -8.48 -9.53
CA ALA A 3 -12.62 -8.51 -8.18
C ALA A 3 -11.42 -7.55 -8.11
N ILE A 4 -11.71 -6.27 -7.88
CA ILE A 4 -10.68 -5.29 -7.49
C ILE A 4 -10.37 -5.53 -6.01
N GLN A 5 -9.15 -5.98 -5.73
CA GLN A 5 -8.64 -6.12 -4.38
C GLN A 5 -8.04 -4.79 -3.91
N ARG A 6 -8.55 -4.26 -2.80
CA ARG A 6 -8.02 -3.05 -2.17
C ARG A 6 -7.09 -3.43 -1.01
N ILE A 7 -5.93 -2.80 -0.96
CA ILE A 7 -4.97 -2.90 0.14
C ILE A 7 -4.62 -1.47 0.58
N ASP A 8 -4.93 -1.12 1.82
CA ASP A 8 -4.48 0.12 2.44
C ASP A 8 -3.09 -0.07 3.06
N SER A 9 -2.26 0.96 2.98
CA SER A 9 -0.95 1.10 3.60
C SER A 9 -0.93 2.42 4.37
N SER A 10 0.04 2.58 5.28
CA SER A 10 0.13 3.73 6.19
C SER A 10 -0.01 5.11 5.52
N HIS A 11 0.47 5.24 4.27
CA HIS A 11 0.42 6.50 3.51
C HIS A 11 -0.14 6.33 2.09
N SER A 12 -0.66 5.16 1.72
CA SER A 12 -1.11 4.90 0.34
C SER A 12 -2.21 3.86 0.29
N ILE A 13 -3.12 3.99 -0.66
CA ILE A 13 -4.16 3.01 -0.97
C ILE A 13 -3.76 2.36 -2.29
N TRP A 14 -3.72 1.04 -2.30
CA TRP A 14 -3.41 0.23 -3.47
C TRP A 14 -4.67 -0.50 -3.93
N LEU A 15 -4.99 -0.37 -5.21
CA LEU A 15 -6.09 -1.07 -5.86
C LEU A 15 -5.49 -2.04 -6.87
N PHE A 16 -5.81 -3.31 -6.76
CA PHE A 16 -5.33 -4.37 -7.64
C PHE A 16 -6.49 -4.95 -8.43
N ASP A 17 -6.45 -4.80 -9.74
CA ASP A 17 -7.37 -5.40 -10.68
C ASP A 17 -6.75 -6.71 -11.18
N SER A 18 -7.21 -7.81 -10.57
CA SER A 18 -6.74 -9.17 -10.86
C SER A 18 -7.18 -9.69 -12.23
N GLU A 19 -8.25 -9.14 -12.79
CA GLU A 19 -8.73 -9.53 -14.12
C GLU A 19 -7.86 -8.95 -15.23
N ARG A 20 -7.39 -7.71 -15.04
CA ARG A 20 -6.64 -6.96 -16.05
C ARG A 20 -5.15 -6.84 -15.70
N MET A 21 -4.70 -7.54 -14.65
CA MET A 21 -3.30 -7.61 -14.20
C MET A 21 -2.68 -6.21 -14.05
N ARG A 22 -3.42 -5.32 -13.41
CA ARG A 22 -3.03 -3.91 -13.24
C ARG A 22 -3.35 -3.41 -11.84
N PHE A 23 -2.52 -2.51 -11.34
CA PHE A 23 -2.66 -1.92 -10.03
C PHE A 23 -2.66 -0.40 -10.12
N ARG A 24 -3.23 0.25 -9.13
CA ARG A 24 -3.26 1.70 -9.00
C ARG A 24 -2.90 2.07 -7.59
N ARG A 25 -1.98 3.02 -7.45
CA ARG A 25 -1.51 3.51 -6.16
C ARG A 25 -1.95 4.95 -5.95
N LEU A 26 -2.77 5.15 -4.93
CA LEU A 26 -3.32 6.43 -4.51
C LEU A 26 -2.63 6.87 -3.21
N PRO A 27 -2.32 8.16 -3.03
CA PRO A 27 -1.92 8.65 -1.71
C PRO A 27 -3.09 8.55 -0.71
N LYS A 28 -2.80 8.33 0.57
CA LYS A 28 -3.82 8.31 1.63
C LYS A 28 -4.50 9.69 1.68
N GLY A 29 -5.84 9.70 1.60
CA GLY A 29 -6.64 10.92 1.46
C GLY A 29 -7.08 11.25 0.03
N ALA A 30 -6.55 10.56 -0.99
CA ALA A 30 -7.15 10.58 -2.31
C ALA A 30 -8.42 9.74 -2.33
N ASP A 31 -9.46 10.24 -3.01
CA ASP A 31 -10.74 9.58 -3.06
C ASP A 31 -10.69 8.38 -4.02
N PRO A 32 -10.78 7.12 -3.53
CA PRO A 32 -10.67 5.94 -4.38
C PRO A 32 -11.86 5.81 -5.34
N SER A 33 -12.97 6.49 -5.04
CA SER A 33 -14.18 6.56 -5.87
C SER A 33 -14.09 7.63 -6.95
N SER A 34 -13.05 8.48 -6.93
CA SER A 34 -12.85 9.47 -7.98
C SER A 34 -12.63 8.80 -9.35
N PRO A 35 -13.23 9.36 -10.42
CA PRO A 35 -13.08 8.82 -11.76
C PRO A 35 -11.59 8.77 -12.12
N SER A 36 -11.13 7.56 -12.37
CA SER A 36 -9.70 7.29 -12.58
C SER A 36 -9.45 7.09 -14.05
N LEU A 37 -8.47 7.80 -14.58
CA LEU A 37 -8.02 7.60 -15.95
C LEU A 37 -7.30 6.25 -16.07
N GLU A 38 -7.36 5.63 -17.26
CA GLU A 38 -6.63 4.38 -17.52
C GLU A 38 -5.11 4.55 -17.33
N ALA A 39 -4.59 5.78 -17.51
CA ALA A 39 -3.19 6.12 -17.27
C ALA A 39 -2.76 6.02 -15.79
N ASP A 40 -3.71 6.01 -14.84
CA ASP A 40 -3.44 5.86 -13.40
C ASP A 40 -3.21 4.39 -13.01
N TRP A 41 -3.56 3.45 -13.91
CA TRP A 41 -3.36 2.03 -13.73
C TRP A 41 -2.05 1.60 -14.36
N GLN A 42 -1.22 0.93 -13.56
CA GLN A 42 0.06 0.37 -13.96
C GLN A 42 -0.06 -1.15 -14.06
N PRO A 43 0.50 -1.81 -15.09
CA PRO A 43 0.50 -3.26 -15.15
C PRO A 43 1.37 -3.85 -14.02
N TYR A 44 0.93 -4.97 -13.45
CA TYR A 44 1.77 -5.81 -12.60
C TYR A 44 1.76 -7.25 -13.10
N PHE A 45 2.81 -7.98 -12.77
CA PHE A 45 2.99 -9.37 -13.18
C PHE A 45 2.79 -10.35 -12.04
N ALA A 46 3.13 -9.96 -10.81
CA ALA A 46 2.90 -10.77 -9.64
C ALA A 46 2.60 -9.89 -8.43
N LEU A 47 1.71 -10.36 -7.57
CA LEU A 47 1.46 -9.80 -6.24
C LEU A 47 1.78 -10.90 -5.23
N ASP A 48 2.76 -10.64 -4.38
CA ASP A 48 3.12 -11.49 -3.25
C ASP A 48 2.62 -10.79 -1.99
N LEU A 49 1.67 -11.39 -1.28
CA LEU A 49 1.11 -10.87 -0.04
C LEU A 49 1.42 -11.87 1.07
N ASP A 50 2.20 -11.42 2.04
CA ASP A 50 2.50 -12.18 3.24
C ASP A 50 1.44 -11.85 4.30
N GLU A 51 0.51 -12.77 4.52
CA GLU A 51 -0.60 -12.56 5.47
C GLU A 51 -0.15 -12.54 6.93
N VAL A 52 1.01 -13.15 7.22
CA VAL A 52 1.57 -13.29 8.56
C VAL A 52 2.13 -11.97 9.06
N THR A 53 2.92 -11.29 8.24
CA THR A 53 3.55 -9.99 8.55
C THR A 53 2.75 -8.80 8.05
N GLY A 54 1.82 -9.02 7.10
CA GLY A 54 1.12 -7.96 6.38
C GLY A 54 1.99 -7.27 5.33
N SER A 55 3.17 -7.81 5.02
CA SER A 55 4.01 -7.28 3.94
C SER A 55 3.43 -7.67 2.59
N PHE A 56 3.56 -6.82 1.58
CA PHE A 56 3.30 -7.21 0.20
C PHE A 56 4.33 -6.65 -0.77
N SER A 57 4.56 -7.38 -1.85
CA SER A 57 5.49 -7.02 -2.92
C SER A 57 4.80 -7.16 -4.27
N VAL A 58 4.87 -6.09 -5.08
CA VAL A 58 4.30 -6.05 -6.43
C VAL A 58 5.42 -6.12 -7.45
N ALA A 59 5.41 -7.14 -8.30
CA ALA A 59 6.34 -7.23 -9.43
C ALA A 59 5.82 -6.43 -10.61
N LEU A 60 6.60 -5.44 -11.02
CA LEU A 60 6.31 -4.58 -12.17
C LEU A 60 6.79 -5.19 -13.50
N ASN A 61 7.53 -6.29 -13.45
CA ASN A 61 8.04 -7.01 -14.60
C ASN A 61 8.01 -8.53 -14.39
N GLU A 62 7.97 -9.29 -15.49
CA GLU A 62 7.96 -10.77 -15.48
C GLU A 62 9.17 -11.37 -14.78
N ASP A 63 10.32 -10.73 -14.97
CA ASP A 63 11.61 -11.12 -14.38
C ASP A 63 11.70 -10.83 -12.87
N ARG A 64 10.69 -10.16 -12.29
CA ARG A 64 10.60 -9.82 -10.85
C ARG A 64 11.80 -9.05 -10.29
N THR A 65 12.59 -8.40 -11.15
CA THR A 65 13.69 -7.53 -10.73
C THR A 65 13.24 -6.14 -10.30
N ARG A 66 12.04 -5.70 -10.71
CA ARG A 66 11.42 -4.46 -10.25
C ARG A 66 10.25 -4.79 -9.32
N LEU A 67 10.54 -4.80 -8.03
CA LEU A 67 9.55 -5.05 -6.98
C LEU A 67 9.24 -3.76 -6.22
N LEU A 68 7.96 -3.44 -6.06
CA LEU A 68 7.49 -2.46 -5.09
C LEU A 68 7.09 -3.20 -3.81
N ARG A 69 7.86 -3.02 -2.74
CA ARG A 69 7.52 -3.57 -1.43
C ARG A 69 6.79 -2.52 -0.59
N SER A 70 5.75 -2.93 0.10
CA SER A 70 4.98 -2.10 1.04
C SER A 70 4.36 -2.97 2.13
N TRP A 71 3.77 -2.33 3.13
CA TRP A 71 3.11 -2.99 4.25
C TRP A 71 1.63 -2.63 4.20
N ARG A 72 0.76 -3.62 4.35
CA ARG A 72 -0.67 -3.35 4.55
C ARG A 72 -0.84 -2.76 5.95
N GLU A 73 -1.68 -1.74 6.06
CA GLU A 73 -2.17 -1.30 7.35
C GLU A 73 -2.95 -2.50 7.91
N ALA A 74 -2.45 -3.09 9.00
CA ALA A 74 -3.23 -4.09 9.70
C ALA A 74 -4.51 -3.39 10.15
N ALA A 75 -5.67 -3.88 9.71
CA ALA A 75 -6.94 -3.38 10.20
C ALA A 75 -6.85 -3.35 11.75
N PRO A 76 -7.11 -2.20 12.40
CA PRO A 76 -7.05 -2.14 13.84
C PRO A 76 -7.97 -3.24 14.38
N PRO A 77 -7.55 -4.02 15.40
CA PRO A 77 -8.41 -5.06 15.94
C PRO A 77 -9.73 -4.41 16.39
N PRO A 78 -10.86 -5.14 16.36
CA PRO A 78 -12.21 -4.56 16.56
C PRO A 78 -12.44 -3.85 17.91
N ASN A 79 -11.44 -3.80 18.79
CA ASN A 79 -11.43 -3.12 20.08
C ASN A 79 -10.33 -2.05 20.22
N PHE A 80 -9.73 -1.57 19.14
CA PHE A 80 -8.82 -0.42 19.22
C PHE A 80 -9.63 0.86 19.42
N HIS A 81 -9.69 1.34 20.67
CA HIS A 81 -10.13 2.69 20.96
C HIS A 81 -9.01 3.63 20.51
N ASP A 82 -9.25 4.36 19.42
CA ASP A 82 -8.33 5.36 18.90
C ASP A 82 -8.22 6.51 19.91
N THR A 83 -7.22 6.44 20.78
CA THR A 83 -6.69 7.57 21.54
C THR A 83 -5.23 7.76 21.19
N THR A 84 -4.91 7.84 19.90
CA THR A 84 -3.55 8.17 19.49
C THR A 84 -3.60 9.18 18.36
N GLU A 85 -3.70 10.44 18.79
CA GLU A 85 -3.06 11.56 18.14
C GLU A 85 -1.65 11.13 17.69
N LEU A 86 -1.50 10.73 16.42
CA LEU A 86 -0.19 10.47 15.85
C LEU A 86 0.49 11.82 15.58
N ASN A 87 1.17 12.24 16.64
CA ASN A 87 2.24 13.22 16.65
C ASN A 87 3.18 12.95 15.47
N THR A 88 3.24 13.94 14.59
CA THR A 88 4.13 14.00 13.45
C THR A 88 5.55 14.26 13.99
N ALA A 89 6.48 13.36 13.66
CA ALA A 89 7.94 13.56 13.72
C ALA A 89 8.62 13.61 15.12
N GLU A 90 8.86 12.44 15.71
CA GLU A 90 10.11 12.22 16.47
C GLU A 90 11.15 11.55 15.56
N LEU A 91 11.75 12.33 14.65
CA LEU A 91 13.08 12.03 14.14
C LEU A 91 14.09 12.56 15.16
N ARG A 92 14.26 11.84 16.27
CA ARG A 92 15.38 12.07 17.18
C ARG A 92 16.63 11.42 16.57
N LEU A 93 17.39 12.20 15.80
CA LEU A 93 18.77 11.88 15.48
C LEU A 93 19.64 12.33 16.65
N ASP A 94 20.04 11.39 17.49
CA ASP A 94 21.20 11.49 18.39
C ASP A 94 22.11 10.28 18.08
N PRO A 95 23.40 10.24 18.44
CA PRO A 95 24.36 11.29 18.80
C PRO A 95 25.75 11.12 18.11
N ALA A 96 26.67 12.10 18.25
CA ALA A 96 28.15 12.10 18.07
C ALA A 96 28.58 13.36 17.29
N ALA A 97 29.64 14.11 17.56
CA ALA A 97 30.83 14.11 18.44
C ALA A 97 31.17 15.63 18.63
N GLU A 98 32.07 16.15 19.43
CA GLU A 98 33.28 15.73 20.15
C GLU A 98 33.58 16.86 21.15
#